data_AF-F2JJ50-F1
#
_entry.id   AF-F2JJ50-F1
#
_cell.length_a   1.000
_cell.length_b   1.000
_cell.length_c   1.000
_cell.angle_alpha   90.00
_cell.angle_beta   90.00
_cell.angle_gamma   90.00
#
_symmetry.space_group_name_H-M   'P 1'
#
loop_
_entity.id
_entity.type
_entity.pdbx_description
1 polymer ?
#
loop_
_entity_poly.entity_id
_entity_poly.type
_entity_poly.pdbx_seq_one_letter_code
_entity_poly.pdbx_strand_id
1 'polypeptide(L)'
;MKDSKYSKVEDLLYSYPMLKVSVANLKLDLEEAVEELQLDMQSKDKVSSSKYDNAPNKEAANIVAQDRVKRIENSIRNKERTIKKIDNALTVLSEKDRKVIELYYFEKMMFEGVMNYLEISTSNVTFHKKNALSILQDVLLIEGEE
;
A
#
# COMPACT_ATOMS: atom_id res chain seq x y z
N MET A 1 19.87 17.88 2.44
CA MET A 1 18.98 17.27 1.44
C MET A 1 18.17 18.40 0.83
N LYS A 2 18.20 18.59 -0.48
CA LYS A 2 17.48 19.68 -1.14
C LYS A 2 16.02 19.27 -1.19
N ASP A 3 15.13 19.99 -0.50
CA ASP A 3 13.69 19.76 -0.60
C ASP A 3 13.29 19.93 -2.07
N SER A 4 13.09 18.79 -2.75
CA SER A 4 12.54 18.75 -4.09
C SER A 4 11.12 19.30 -4.00
N LYS A 5 10.75 20.22 -4.90
CA LYS A 5 9.37 20.75 -5.02
C LYS A 5 8.32 19.63 -4.98
N TYR A 6 8.71 18.44 -5.44
CA TYR A 6 7.87 17.26 -5.58
C TYR A 6 8.10 16.17 -4.52
N SER A 7 8.85 16.44 -3.44
CA SER A 7 9.29 15.41 -2.47
C SER A 7 8.16 14.50 -1.99
N LYS A 8 7.01 15.07 -1.60
CA LYS A 8 5.85 14.30 -1.14
C LYS A 8 5.33 13.30 -2.19
N VAL A 9 5.33 13.70 -3.47
CA VAL A 9 4.92 12.85 -4.58
C VAL A 9 5.98 11.79 -4.85
N GLU A 10 7.26 12.17 -4.82
CA GLU A 10 8.37 11.23 -5.00
C GLU A 10 8.34 10.14 -3.92
N ASP A 11 8.09 10.50 -2.65
CA ASP A 11 7.95 9.56 -1.54
C ASP A 11 6.81 8.56 -1.78
N LEU A 12 5.65 9.04 -2.24
CA LEU A 12 4.51 8.18 -2.60
C LEU A 12 4.87 7.21 -3.73
N LEU A 13 5.51 7.70 -4.79
CA LEU A 13 5.92 6.89 -5.94
C LEU A 13 6.97 5.83 -5.57
N TYR A 14 7.97 6.17 -4.76
CA TYR A 14 8.94 5.19 -4.26
C TYR A 14 8.31 4.15 -3.34
N SER A 15 7.29 4.53 -2.57
CA SER A 15 6.57 3.60 -1.69
C SER A 15 5.64 2.65 -2.44
N TYR A 16 5.22 2.99 -3.67
CA TYR A 16 4.16 2.27 -4.39
C TYR A 16 4.41 0.76 -4.57
N PRO A 17 5.58 0.28 -5.05
CA PRO A 17 5.84 -1.16 -5.11
C PRO A 17 5.82 -1.82 -3.73
N MET A 18 6.36 -1.14 -2.72
CA MET A 18 6.39 -1.64 -1.34
C MET A 18 4.99 -1.71 -0.73
N LEU A 19 4.09 -0.78 -1.05
CA LEU A 19 2.70 -0.80 -0.64
C LEU A 19 1.98 -2.02 -1.19
N LYS A 20 2.18 -2.37 -2.46
CA LYS A 20 1.59 -3.57 -3.07
C LYS A 20 2.02 -4.84 -2.36
N VAL A 21 3.33 -4.99 -2.10
CA VAL A 21 3.87 -6.12 -1.35
C VAL A 21 3.32 -6.15 0.08
N SER A 22 3.26 -4.99 0.74
CA SER A 22 2.71 -4.88 2.10
C SER A 22 1.24 -5.32 2.16
N VAL A 23 0.42 -4.94 1.18
CA VAL A 23 -0.98 -5.38 1.11
C VAL A 23 -1.07 -6.89 0.90
N ALA A 24 -0.23 -7.46 0.03
CA ALA A 24 -0.21 -8.90 -0.19
C ALA A 24 0.15 -9.66 1.09
N ASN A 25 1.18 -9.22 1.82
CA ASN A 25 1.58 -9.84 3.09
C ASN A 25 0.49 -9.69 4.17
N LEU A 26 -0.10 -8.50 4.31
CA LEU A 26 -1.17 -8.28 5.29
C LEU A 26 -2.42 -9.13 5.01
N LYS A 27 -2.68 -9.48 3.75
CA LYS A 27 -3.77 -10.41 3.41
C LYS A 27 -3.48 -11.83 3.88
N LEU A 28 -2.22 -12.28 3.84
CA LEU A 28 -1.81 -13.56 4.43
C LEU A 28 -1.92 -13.50 5.96
N ASP A 29 -1.47 -12.42 6.60
CA ASP A 29 -1.60 -12.24 8.05
C ASP A 29 -3.08 -12.21 8.50
N LEU A 30 -3.97 -11.68 7.65
CA LEU A 30 -5.42 -11.67 7.89
C LEU A 30 -6.00 -13.08 7.81
N GLU A 31 -5.59 -13.86 6.81
CA GLU A 31 -5.99 -15.26 6.64
C GLU A 31 -5.61 -16.09 7.87
N GLU A 32 -4.34 -16.00 8.30
CA GLU A 32 -3.84 -16.66 9.53
C GLU A 32 -4.65 -16.24 10.77
N ALA A 33 -4.89 -14.93 10.97
CA ALA A 33 -5.64 -14.42 12.11
C ALA A 33 -7.10 -14.88 12.13
N VAL A 34 -7.71 -15.07 10.96
CA VAL A 34 -9.08 -15.58 10.83
C VAL A 34 -9.13 -17.09 11.08
N GLU A 35 -8.14 -17.85 10.61
CA GLU A 35 -8.03 -19.29 10.89
C GLU A 35 -7.86 -19.58 12.37
N GLU A 36 -6.97 -18.85 13.06
CA GLU A 36 -6.79 -18.94 14.53
C GLU A 36 -8.14 -18.75 15.27
N LEU A 37 -8.89 -17.70 14.91
CA LEU A 37 -10.20 -17.41 15.48
C LEU A 37 -11.22 -18.54 15.25
N GLN A 38 -11.19 -19.17 14.08
CA GLN A 38 -12.09 -20.27 13.73
C GLN A 38 -11.75 -21.56 14.47
N LEU A 39 -10.45 -21.89 14.60
CA LEU A 39 -9.99 -23.06 15.38
C LEU A 39 -10.34 -22.93 16.87
N ASP A 40 -10.22 -21.72 17.42
CA ASP A 40 -10.66 -21.42 18.79
C ASP A 40 -12.18 -21.57 18.94
N MET A 41 -12.96 -21.31 17.89
CA MET A 41 -14.42 -21.53 17.89
C MET A 41 -14.79 -23.01 17.76
N GLN A 42 -14.15 -23.78 16.87
CA GLN A 42 -14.46 -25.20 16.67
C GLN A 42 -14.02 -26.09 17.84
N SER A 43 -12.98 -25.69 18.56
CA SER A 43 -12.57 -26.34 19.81
C SER A 43 -13.66 -26.25 20.91
N LYS A 44 -14.62 -25.32 20.77
CA LYS A 44 -15.76 -25.16 21.70
C LYS A 44 -16.82 -26.26 21.53
N ASP A 45 -16.95 -26.85 20.35
CA ASP A 45 -17.99 -27.87 20.08
C ASP A 45 -17.60 -29.28 20.55
N LYS A 46 -16.33 -29.52 20.91
CA LYS A 46 -15.83 -30.84 21.34
C LYS A 46 -15.62 -31.01 22.85
N VAL A 47 -15.71 -29.94 23.67
CA VAL A 47 -15.47 -30.04 25.13
C VAL A 47 -16.79 -30.03 25.88
N SER A 48 -17.35 -31.23 26.03
CA SER A 48 -18.31 -31.54 27.09
C SER A 48 -17.64 -31.44 28.46
N SER A 49 -18.31 -30.72 29.37
CA SER A 49 -18.23 -30.81 30.84
C SER A 49 -16.88 -30.63 31.55
N SER A 50 -16.59 -29.41 31.99
CA SER A 50 -16.02 -29.17 33.33
C SER A 50 -16.54 -27.83 33.87
N LYS A 51 -17.26 -27.88 35.00
CA LYS A 51 -17.90 -26.72 35.64
C LYS A 51 -16.90 -25.89 36.46
N TYR A 52 -15.69 -25.64 35.98
CA TYR A 52 -14.74 -24.74 36.66
C TYR A 52 -13.68 -24.31 35.66
N ASP A 53 -13.85 -23.21 34.90
CA ASP A 53 -12.73 -22.62 34.13
C ASP A 53 -13.02 -21.21 33.60
N ASN A 54 -12.64 -20.18 34.38
CA ASN A 54 -12.23 -18.84 33.95
C ASN A 54 -12.99 -18.19 32.77
N ALA A 55 -14.28 -17.88 32.94
CA ALA A 55 -15.10 -17.17 31.96
C ALA A 55 -14.60 -15.75 31.56
N PRO A 56 -14.10 -14.89 32.48
CA PRO A 56 -13.68 -13.52 32.12
C PRO A 56 -12.47 -13.46 31.19
N ASN A 57 -11.56 -14.44 31.32
CA ASN A 57 -10.29 -14.43 30.59
C ASN A 57 -10.44 -14.86 29.13
N LYS A 58 -11.47 -15.66 28.82
CA LYS A 58 -11.75 -16.20 27.48
C LYS A 58 -12.48 -15.22 26.59
N GLU A 59 -13.40 -14.44 27.14
CA GLU A 59 -14.11 -13.37 26.41
C GLU A 59 -13.15 -12.24 26.05
N ALA A 60 -12.24 -11.89 26.97
CA ALA A 60 -11.15 -10.95 26.70
C ALA A 60 -10.22 -11.42 25.58
N ALA A 61 -9.84 -12.70 25.53
CA ALA A 61 -9.00 -13.25 24.46
C ALA A 61 -9.67 -13.16 23.08
N ASN A 62 -10.97 -13.45 23.00
CA ASN A 62 -11.74 -13.35 21.75
C ASN A 62 -11.84 -11.90 21.26
N ILE A 63 -12.07 -10.93 22.17
CA ILE A 63 -12.07 -9.50 21.83
C ILE A 63 -10.72 -9.06 21.27
N VAL A 64 -9.62 -9.49 21.90
CA VAL A 64 -8.25 -9.15 21.45
C VAL A 64 -7.97 -9.69 20.03
N ALA A 65 -8.41 -10.90 19.73
CA ALA A 65 -8.25 -11.52 18.42
C ALA A 65 -9.12 -10.86 17.34
N GLN A 66 -10.38 -10.52 17.65
CA GLN A 66 -11.23 -9.73 16.74
C GLN A 66 -10.65 -8.33 16.48
N ASP A 67 -10.08 -7.69 17.50
CA ASP A 67 -9.38 -6.42 17.34
C ASP A 67 -8.12 -6.55 16.46
N ARG A 68 -7.40 -7.67 16.54
CA ARG A 68 -6.25 -7.96 15.64
C ARG A 68 -6.73 -8.00 14.19
N VAL A 69 -7.77 -8.76 13.88
CA VAL A 69 -8.38 -8.84 12.55
C VAL A 69 -8.77 -7.45 12.04
N LYS A 70 -9.53 -6.70 12.84
CA LYS A 70 -9.99 -5.35 12.47
C LYS A 70 -8.83 -4.38 12.21
N ARG A 71 -7.74 -4.47 12.98
CA ARG A 71 -6.52 -3.67 12.76
C ARG A 71 -5.87 -4.00 11.43
N ILE A 72 -5.74 -5.28 11.10
CA ILE A 72 -5.15 -5.74 9.83
C ILE A 72 -6.02 -5.28 8.65
N GLU A 73 -7.33 -5.48 8.71
CA GLU A 73 -8.27 -5.01 7.68
C GLU A 73 -8.20 -3.50 7.43
N ASN A 74 -8.16 -2.71 8.49
CA ASN A 74 -8.02 -1.25 8.38
C ASN A 74 -6.68 -0.87 7.75
N SER A 75 -5.59 -1.57 8.09
CA SER A 75 -4.28 -1.36 7.49
C SER A 75 -4.28 -1.66 5.98
N ILE A 76 -4.86 -2.81 5.58
CA ILE A 76 -5.05 -3.18 4.17
C ILE A 76 -5.82 -2.09 3.44
N ARG A 77 -7.01 -1.72 3.96
CA ARG A 77 -7.88 -0.72 3.34
C ARG A 77 -7.18 0.61 3.14
N ASN A 78 -6.41 1.07 4.12
CA ASN A 78 -5.69 2.34 4.03
C ASN A 78 -4.60 2.28 2.95
N LYS A 79 -3.83 1.18 2.89
CA LYS A 79 -2.79 1.01 1.86
C LYS A 79 -3.39 0.84 0.45
N GLU A 80 -4.46 0.07 0.31
CA GLU A 80 -5.17 -0.10 -0.96
C GLU A 80 -5.76 1.23 -1.46
N ARG A 81 -6.28 2.09 -0.57
CA ARG A 81 -6.71 3.45 -0.93
C ARG A 81 -5.56 4.27 -1.47
N THR A 82 -4.38 4.22 -0.84
CA THR A 82 -3.19 4.93 -1.34
C THR A 82 -2.74 4.40 -2.71
N ILE A 83 -2.69 3.08 -2.88
CA ILE A 83 -2.39 2.45 -4.18
C ILE A 83 -3.37 2.93 -5.25
N LYS A 84 -4.68 2.91 -4.95
CA LYS A 84 -5.72 3.34 -5.89
C LYS A 84 -5.63 4.83 -6.24
N LYS A 85 -5.25 5.69 -5.28
CA LYS A 85 -4.98 7.11 -5.57
C LYS A 85 -3.84 7.26 -6.58
N ILE A 86 -2.75 6.51 -6.39
CA ILE A 86 -1.60 6.52 -7.31
C ILE A 86 -2.02 5.98 -8.68
N ASP A 87 -2.71 4.83 -8.73
CA ASP A 87 -3.20 4.24 -9.99
C ASP A 87 -4.06 5.21 -10.79
N ASN A 88 -5.03 5.86 -10.12
CA ASN A 88 -5.88 6.87 -10.74
C ASN A 88 -5.06 8.06 -11.24
N ALA A 89 -4.12 8.56 -10.45
CA ALA A 89 -3.27 9.69 -10.83
C ALA A 89 -2.36 9.36 -12.03
N LEU A 90 -1.91 8.12 -12.18
CA LEU A 90 -1.13 7.71 -13.36
C LEU A 90 -1.95 7.71 -14.65
N THR A 91 -3.29 7.62 -14.58
CA THR A 91 -4.15 7.60 -15.78
C THR A 91 -4.21 8.92 -16.53
N VAL A 92 -3.92 10.06 -15.86
CA VAL A 92 -3.92 11.38 -16.50
C VAL A 92 -2.58 11.73 -17.16
N LEU A 93 -1.55 10.90 -16.95
CA LEU A 93 -0.24 11.10 -17.55
C LEU A 93 -0.24 10.64 -19.01
N SER A 94 0.56 11.32 -19.84
CA SER A 94 0.89 10.80 -21.16
C SER A 94 1.64 9.47 -21.05
N GLU A 95 1.58 8.64 -22.10
CA GLU A 95 2.26 7.34 -22.12
C GLU A 95 3.76 7.47 -21.81
N LYS A 96 4.43 8.48 -22.39
CA LYS A 96 5.85 8.75 -22.14
C LYS A 96 6.13 9.18 -20.71
N ASP A 97 5.33 10.11 -20.17
CA ASP A 97 5.46 10.58 -18.79
C ASP A 97 5.27 9.43 -17.80
N ARG A 98 4.21 8.64 -18.00
CA ARG A 98 3.91 7.45 -17.21
C ARG A 98 5.07 6.46 -17.25
N LYS A 99 5.62 6.18 -18.43
CA LYS A 99 6.69 5.19 -18.57
C LYS A 99 7.97 5.62 -17.87
N VAL A 100 8.31 6.90 -17.93
CA VAL A 100 9.44 7.45 -17.15
C VAL A 100 9.22 7.28 -15.65
N ILE A 101 8.00 7.52 -15.14
CA ILE A 101 7.67 7.31 -13.73
C ILE A 101 7.81 5.83 -13.34
N GLU A 102 7.23 4.91 -14.13
CA GLU A 102 7.28 3.48 -13.86
C GLU A 102 8.73 2.96 -13.79
N LEU A 103 9.54 3.26 -14.82
CA LEU A 103 10.92 2.77 -14.87
C LEU A 103 11.78 3.39 -13.75
N TYR A 104 11.61 4.69 -13.47
CA TYR A 104 12.47 5.38 -12.52
C TYR A 104 12.09 5.10 -11.06
N TYR A 105 10.80 5.17 -10.71
CA TYR A 105 10.36 5.04 -9.31
C TYR A 105 9.94 3.62 -8.94
N PHE A 106 9.30 2.88 -9.84
CA PHE A 106 8.77 1.55 -9.51
C PHE A 106 9.84 0.48 -9.73
N GLU A 107 10.50 0.51 -10.88
CA GLU A 107 11.60 -0.40 -11.21
C GLU A 107 12.96 0.05 -10.64
N LYS A 108 13.01 1.26 -10.05
CA LYS A 108 14.23 1.86 -9.47
C LYS A 108 15.40 1.91 -10.45
N MET A 109 15.13 2.07 -11.74
CA MET A 109 16.18 2.20 -12.74
C MET A 109 16.93 3.52 -12.57
N MET A 110 18.25 3.47 -12.73
CA MET A 110 19.07 4.67 -12.83
C MET A 110 18.70 5.48 -14.08
N PHE A 111 19.02 6.76 -14.08
CA PHE A 111 18.61 7.69 -15.13
C PHE A 111 19.10 7.26 -16.51
N GLU A 112 20.34 6.76 -16.58
CA GLU A 112 20.97 6.20 -17.78
C GLU A 112 20.23 4.94 -18.27
N GLY A 113 19.76 4.11 -17.34
CA GLY A 113 18.95 2.93 -17.66
C GLY A 113 17.62 3.31 -18.30
N VAL A 114 16.94 4.32 -17.75
CA VAL A 114 15.69 4.85 -18.32
C VAL A 114 15.92 5.45 -19.71
N MET A 115 16.99 6.22 -19.89
CA MET A 115 17.36 6.79 -21.19
C MET A 115 17.57 5.70 -22.25
N ASN A 116 18.36 4.68 -21.92
CA ASN A 116 18.68 3.60 -22.83
C ASN A 116 17.44 2.75 -23.15
N TYR A 117 16.59 2.50 -22.17
CA TYR A 117 15.36 1.71 -22.36
C TYR A 117 14.35 2.44 -23.28
N LEU A 118 14.26 3.76 -23.16
CA LEU A 118 13.31 4.56 -23.93
C LEU A 118 13.90 5.16 -25.21
N GLU A 119 15.20 4.96 -25.46
CA GLU A 119 15.94 5.56 -26.58
C GLU A 119 15.79 7.08 -26.67
N ILE A 120 15.79 7.77 -25.52
CA ILE A 120 15.66 9.23 -25.41
C ILE A 120 16.82 9.88 -24.66
N SER A 121 17.06 11.16 -24.94
CA SER A 121 18.10 11.94 -24.27
C SER A 121 17.80 12.23 -22.80
N THR A 122 18.83 12.54 -22.03
CA THR A 122 18.75 12.96 -20.61
C THR A 122 17.77 14.13 -20.40
N SER A 123 17.80 15.10 -21.31
CA SER A 123 16.91 16.27 -21.27
C SER A 123 15.44 15.86 -21.42
N ASN A 124 15.15 14.88 -22.28
CA ASN A 124 13.79 14.36 -22.46
C ASN A 124 13.31 13.60 -21.21
N VAL A 125 14.14 12.74 -20.61
CA VAL A 125 13.78 12.05 -19.35
C VAL A 125 13.50 13.07 -18.24
N THR A 126 14.34 14.11 -18.14
CA THR A 126 14.16 15.16 -17.12
C THR A 126 12.86 15.93 -17.33
N PHE A 127 12.55 16.26 -18.58
CA PHE A 127 11.31 16.94 -18.96
C PHE A 127 10.09 16.09 -18.59
N HIS A 128 10.04 14.84 -19.04
CA HIS A 128 8.93 13.92 -18.80
C HIS A 128 8.75 13.64 -17.31
N LYS A 129 9.85 13.39 -16.57
CA LYS A 129 9.82 13.22 -15.12
C LYS A 129 9.23 14.44 -14.43
N LYS A 130 9.72 15.65 -14.75
CA LYS A 130 9.24 16.90 -14.13
C LYS A 130 7.78 17.19 -14.47
N ASN A 131 7.38 16.96 -15.72
CA ASN A 131 6.01 17.13 -16.18
C ASN A 131 5.06 16.20 -15.42
N ALA A 132 5.42 14.91 -15.36
CA ALA A 132 4.68 13.91 -14.62
C ALA A 132 4.54 14.29 -13.14
N LEU A 133 5.63 14.65 -12.47
CA LEU A 133 5.60 15.04 -11.07
C LEU A 133 4.74 16.28 -10.81
N SER A 134 4.69 17.23 -11.76
CA SER A 134 3.81 18.39 -11.65
C SER A 134 2.35 17.99 -11.68
N ILE A 135 1.94 17.21 -12.69
CA ILE A 135 0.56 16.74 -12.82
C ILE A 135 0.16 15.88 -11.61
N LEU A 136 1.04 14.96 -11.19
CA LEU A 136 0.81 14.10 -10.04
C LEU A 136 0.69 14.90 -8.73
N GLN A 137 1.47 15.97 -8.56
CA GLN A 137 1.33 16.86 -7.41
C GLN A 137 -0.06 17.47 -7.36
N ASP A 138 -0.54 17.97 -8.50
CA ASP A 138 -1.83 18.63 -8.60
C ASP A 138 -3.00 17.68 -8.32
N VAL A 139 -2.90 16.39 -8.70
CA VAL A 139 -4.01 15.43 -8.52
C VAL A 139 -3.92 14.58 -7.24
N LEU A 140 -2.72 14.30 -6.72
CA LEU A 140 -2.56 13.48 -5.50
C LEU A 140 -2.70 14.30 -4.22
N LEU A 141 -2.33 15.59 -4.28
CA LEU A 141 -2.35 16.49 -3.13
C LEU A 141 -3.56 17.43 -3.15
N ILE A 142 -4.60 17.11 -3.92
CA ILE A 142 -5.89 17.81 -3.82
C ILE A 142 -6.39 17.63 -2.39
N GLU A 143 -6.35 18.72 -1.63
CA GLU A 143 -7.09 18.84 -0.39
C GLU A 143 -8.57 18.89 -0.80
N GLY A 144 -9.39 17.98 -0.25
CA GLY A 144 -10.82 18.01 -0.53
C GLY A 144 -11.36 19.36 -0.08
N GLU A 145 -11.74 20.20 -1.04
CA GLU A 145 -12.58 21.36 -0.76
C GLU A 145 -13.91 20.80 -0.25
N GLU A 146 -14.10 20.86 1.08
CA GLU A 146 -15.41 20.75 1.73
C GLU A 146 -16.22 22.03 1.54
#